data_AF-A0A0A9VVK8-F1
#
_entry.id   AF-A0A0A9VVK8-F1
#
_cell.length_a   1.000
_cell.length_b   1.000
_cell.length_c   1.000
_cell.angle_alpha   90.00
_cell.angle_beta   90.00
_cell.angle_gamma   90.00
#
_symmetry.space_group_name_H-M   'P 1'
#
loop_
_entity.id
_entity.type
_entity.pdbx_description
1 polymer ?
#
loop_
_entity_poly.entity_id
_entity_poly.type
_entity_poly.pdbx_seq_one_letter_code
_entity_poly.pdbx_strand_id
1 'polypeptide(L)'
;MDLRPSSSPNGKSPPRKGGKKFVFDPPPEAPVFRPTAEEFKDPLEYIKKIRPIGEKTGICKIIPPSWRNPFALDMDTLRFVPRIQRINELEARTRIKLNFN
;
A
#
# COMPACT_ATOMS: atom_id res chain seq x y z
N MET A 1 19.27 30.33 30.27
CA MET A 1 20.13 29.12 30.28
C MET A 1 20.06 28.53 28.90
N ASP A 2 20.94 29.02 28.03
CA ASP A 2 20.96 28.72 26.59
C ASP A 2 21.76 27.44 26.35
N LEU A 3 21.07 26.35 26.03
CA LEU A 3 21.71 25.11 25.58
C LEU A 3 22.02 25.22 24.08
N ARG A 4 23.19 25.76 23.76
CA ARG A 4 23.79 25.57 22.44
C ARG A 4 24.23 24.10 22.29
N PRO A 5 23.91 23.40 21.19
CA PRO A 5 24.47 22.08 20.95
C PRO A 5 25.97 22.18 20.64
N SER A 6 26.75 21.35 21.35
CA SER A 6 28.18 21.16 21.15
C SER A 6 28.47 20.75 19.70
N SER A 7 29.36 21.51 19.06
CA SER A 7 29.92 21.25 17.74
C SER A 7 30.73 19.96 17.73
N SER A 8 30.21 18.94 17.06
CA SER A 8 30.93 17.68 16.81
C SER A 8 32.08 17.91 15.81
N PRO A 9 33.29 17.34 16.03
CA PRO A 9 34.44 17.60 15.17
C PRO A 9 34.25 16.96 13.79
N ASN A 10 34.78 17.68 12.82
CA ASN A 10 34.65 17.52 11.38
C ASN A 10 35.24 16.19 10.88
N GLY A 11 34.49 15.09 11.02
CA GLY A 11 34.77 13.82 10.34
C GLY A 11 34.06 13.80 9.00
N LYS A 12 34.77 14.09 7.89
CA LYS A 12 34.25 13.89 6.53
C LYS A 12 33.81 12.43 6.41
N SER A 13 32.50 12.17 6.43
CA SER A 13 31.95 10.88 6.06
C SER A 13 32.48 10.52 4.67
N PRO A 14 33.00 9.30 4.45
CA PRO A 14 33.56 8.93 3.16
C PRO A 14 32.50 9.17 2.07
N PRO A 15 32.90 9.59 0.86
CA PRO A 15 31.96 9.75 -0.24
C PRO A 15 31.22 8.43 -0.40
N ARG A 16 29.89 8.45 -0.28
CA ARG A 16 29.07 7.26 -0.52
C ARG A 16 29.42 6.78 -1.92
N LYS A 17 30.19 5.69 -2.03
CA LYS A 17 30.53 5.06 -3.31
C LYS A 17 29.22 4.94 -4.09
N GLY A 18 29.19 5.54 -5.29
CA GLY A 18 28.00 5.80 -6.08
C GLY A 18 26.98 4.68 -5.98
N GLY A 19 25.98 4.88 -5.13
CA GLY A 19 24.85 3.97 -5.03
C GLY A 19 24.09 4.07 -6.34
N LYS A 20 23.79 2.93 -6.97
CA LYS A 20 22.91 2.89 -8.13
C LYS A 20 21.66 3.71 -7.79
N LYS A 21 21.34 4.72 -8.60
CA LYS A 21 20.12 5.51 -8.46
C LYS A 21 18.96 4.52 -8.48
N PHE A 22 18.20 4.44 -7.39
CA PHE A 22 17.00 3.62 -7.36
C PHE A 22 16.02 4.17 -8.41
N VAL A 23 15.62 3.31 -9.34
CA VAL A 23 14.56 3.60 -10.30
C VAL A 23 13.42 2.66 -9.97
N PHE A 24 12.26 3.23 -9.65
CA PHE A 24 11.04 2.45 -9.45
C PHE A 24 10.50 2.05 -10.82
N ASP A 25 10.46 0.74 -11.08
CA ASP A 25 9.78 0.17 -12.23
C ASP A 25 8.41 -0.34 -11.79
N PRO A 26 7.30 0.30 -12.21
CA PRO A 26 5.96 -0.11 -11.80
C PRO A 26 5.65 -1.54 -12.27
N PRO A 27 5.07 -2.40 -11.40
CA PRO A 27 4.57 -3.69 -11.82
C PRO A 27 3.45 -3.56 -12.88
N PRO A 28 3.22 -4.60 -13.69
CA PRO A 28 2.07 -4.66 -14.59
C PRO A 28 0.74 -4.53 -13.84
N GLU A 29 -0.24 -3.89 -14.47
CA GLU A 29 -1.59 -3.72 -13.93
C GLU A 29 -2.36 -5.05 -13.84
N ALA A 30 -3.23 -5.15 -12.84
CA ALA A 30 -4.13 -6.30 -12.69
C ALA A 30 -5.33 -6.23 -13.67
N PRO A 31 -5.95 -7.38 -14.03
CA PRO A 31 -7.12 -7.42 -14.88
C PRO A 31 -8.29 -6.58 -14.34
N VAL A 32 -8.99 -5.91 -15.25
CA VAL A 32 -10.16 -5.08 -14.93
C VAL A 32 -11.39 -5.66 -15.63
N PHE A 33 -12.43 -5.95 -14.86
CA PHE A 33 -13.68 -6.52 -15.34
C PHE A 33 -14.82 -5.51 -15.20
N ARG A 34 -15.71 -5.46 -16.19
CA ARG A 34 -16.87 -4.55 -16.27
C ARG A 34 -18.12 -5.38 -16.58
N PRO A 35 -18.74 -6.02 -15.58
CA PRO A 35 -19.93 -6.84 -15.78
C PRO A 35 -21.09 -6.06 -16.36
N THR A 36 -21.96 -6.75 -17.12
CA THR A 36 -23.29 -6.23 -17.44
C THR A 36 -24.17 -6.19 -16.18
N ALA A 37 -25.33 -5.52 -16.25
CA ALA A 37 -26.26 -5.49 -15.14
C ALA A 37 -26.74 -6.89 -14.75
N GLU A 38 -26.93 -7.80 -15.72
CA GLU A 38 -27.35 -9.18 -15.53
C GLU A 38 -26.27 -10.01 -14.86
N GLU A 39 -25.03 -9.91 -15.34
CA GLU A 39 -23.88 -10.60 -14.76
C GLU A 39 -23.62 -10.16 -13.32
N PHE A 40 -23.90 -8.89 -13.02
CA PHE A 40 -23.68 -8.31 -11.71
C PHE A 40 -24.75 -8.70 -10.66
N LYS A 41 -25.86 -9.34 -11.07
CA LYS A 41 -26.91 -9.81 -10.15
C LYS A 41 -26.44 -10.93 -9.22
N ASP A 42 -25.57 -11.82 -9.72
CA ASP A 42 -24.97 -12.89 -8.92
C ASP A 42 -23.43 -12.72 -8.89
N PRO A 43 -22.90 -12.07 -7.84
CA PRO A 43 -21.48 -11.82 -7.72
C PRO A 43 -20.63 -13.10 -7.65
N LEU A 44 -21.14 -14.18 -7.03
CA LEU A 44 -20.39 -15.41 -6.89
C LEU A 44 -20.27 -16.13 -8.22
N GLU A 45 -21.34 -16.13 -9.01
CA GLU A 45 -21.32 -16.69 -10.35
C GLU A 45 -20.41 -15.89 -11.29
N TYR A 46 -20.44 -14.55 -11.19
CA TYR A 46 -19.51 -13.71 -11.95
C TYR A 46 -18.05 -13.95 -11.54
N ILE A 47 -17.76 -14.11 -10.24
CA ILE A 47 -16.42 -14.45 -9.75
C ILE A 47 -15.96 -15.80 -10.30
N LYS A 48 -16.83 -16.82 -10.34
CA LYS A 48 -16.50 -18.11 -10.97
C LYS A 48 -16.17 -17.94 -12.45
N LYS A 49 -16.96 -17.14 -13.18
CA LYS A 49 -16.75 -16.85 -14.61
C LYS A 49 -15.37 -16.23 -14.87
N ILE A 50 -14.93 -15.27 -14.05
CA ILE A 50 -13.66 -14.55 -14.25
C ILE A 50 -12.45 -15.25 -13.60
N ARG A 51 -12.67 -16.25 -12.73
CA ARG A 51 -11.62 -16.95 -11.98
C ARG A 51 -10.44 -17.43 -12.86
N PRO A 52 -10.63 -18.08 -14.02
CA PRO A 52 -9.52 -18.59 -14.83
C PRO A 52 -8.55 -17.50 -15.33
N ILE A 53 -8.98 -16.24 -15.30
CA ILE A 53 -8.18 -15.07 -15.66
C ILE A 53 -7.59 -14.44 -14.40
N GLY A 54 -8.43 -14.16 -13.38
CA GLY A 54 -8.01 -13.45 -12.17
C GLY A 54 -7.06 -14.25 -11.26
N GLU A 55 -7.15 -15.59 -11.25
CA GLU A 55 -6.27 -16.42 -10.43
C GLU A 55 -4.81 -16.34 -10.86
N LYS A 56 -4.55 -16.08 -12.14
CA LYS A 56 -3.20 -15.96 -12.70
C LYS A 56 -2.44 -14.75 -12.15
N THR A 57 -3.15 -13.71 -11.72
CA THR A 57 -2.58 -12.46 -11.21
C THR A 57 -2.73 -12.31 -9.70
N GLY A 58 -3.47 -13.20 -9.03
CA GLY A 58 -3.77 -13.16 -7.60
C GLY A 58 -4.76 -12.06 -7.18
N ILE A 59 -4.86 -10.97 -7.94
CA ILE A 59 -5.80 -9.87 -7.74
C ILE A 59 -6.47 -9.46 -9.05
N CYS A 60 -7.66 -8.85 -8.96
CA CYS A 60 -8.34 -8.19 -10.08
C CYS A 60 -9.20 -7.02 -9.57
N LYS A 61 -9.63 -6.14 -10.48
CA LYS A 61 -10.54 -5.03 -10.20
C LYS A 61 -11.87 -5.24 -10.92
N ILE A 62 -12.99 -5.09 -10.21
CA ILE A 62 -14.34 -5.15 -10.78
C ILE A 62 -14.96 -3.75 -10.70
N ILE A 63 -15.42 -3.23 -11.83
CA ILE A 63 -16.11 -1.94 -11.91
C ILE A 63 -17.60 -2.23 -12.13
N PRO A 64 -18.48 -1.93 -11.15
CA PRO A 64 -19.90 -2.21 -11.30
C PRO A 64 -20.56 -1.32 -12.37
N PRO A 65 -21.66 -1.76 -13.02
CA PRO A 65 -22.25 -1.08 -14.17
C PRO A 65 -22.96 0.25 -13.83
N SER A 66 -23.81 0.28 -12.80
CA SER A 66 -24.54 1.50 -12.39
C SER A 66 -24.82 1.56 -10.89
N TRP A 67 -24.09 0.77 -10.10
CA TRP A 67 -24.26 0.78 -8.65
C TRP A 67 -23.65 2.04 -8.04
N ARG A 68 -24.50 2.92 -7.53
CA ARG A 68 -24.13 4.07 -6.71
C ARG A 68 -24.82 3.95 -5.36
N ASN A 69 -24.22 3.21 -4.43
CA ASN A 69 -24.73 3.16 -3.06
C ASN A 69 -24.43 4.50 -2.38
N PRO A 70 -25.41 5.18 -1.76
CA PRO A 70 -25.10 6.32 -0.91
C PRO A 70 -24.15 5.89 0.22
N PHE A 71 -23.21 6.76 0.56
CA PHE A 71 -22.38 6.56 1.74
C PHE A 71 -23.25 6.76 2.99
N ALA A 72 -23.37 5.73 3.82
CA ALA A 72 -24.35 5.71 4.91
C ALA A 72 -23.86 6.42 6.19
N LEU A 73 -22.57 6.77 6.29
CA LEU A 73 -22.01 7.37 7.50
C LEU A 73 -21.99 8.89 7.36
N ASP A 74 -22.35 9.56 8.44
CA ASP A 74 -22.17 10.99 8.58
C ASP A 74 -20.70 11.29 8.94
N MET A 75 -20.05 12.09 8.09
CA MET A 75 -18.63 12.43 8.20
C MET A 75 -18.35 13.40 9.34
N ASP A 76 -19.35 14.19 9.77
CA ASP A 76 -19.16 15.20 10.83
C ASP A 76 -19.13 14.54 12.22
N THR A 77 -19.79 13.39 12.36
CA THR A 77 -19.88 12.63 13.61
C THR A 77 -18.92 11.45 13.69
N LEU A 78 -18.37 10.99 12.56
CA LEU A 78 -17.43 9.87 12.53
C LEU A 78 -16.11 10.19 13.28
N ARG A 79 -15.83 9.46 14.35
CA ARG A 79 -14.57 9.56 15.13
C ARG A 79 -13.89 8.21 15.21
N PHE A 80 -12.58 8.20 15.01
CA PHE A 80 -11.72 7.03 15.24
C PHE A 80 -10.33 7.49 15.69
N VAL A 81 -9.62 6.62 16.43
CA VAL A 81 -8.24 6.87 16.82
C VAL A 81 -7.32 6.45 15.66
N PRO A 82 -6.55 7.37 15.06
CA PRO A 82 -5.65 7.03 13.97
C PRO A 82 -4.44 6.23 14.47
N ARG A 83 -3.85 5.42 13.59
CA ARG A 83 -2.58 4.73 13.84
C ARG A 83 -1.44 5.45 13.13
N ILE A 84 -0.29 5.57 13.80
CA ILE A 84 0.93 6.14 13.19
C ILE A 84 1.67 5.02 12.45
N GLN A 85 1.99 5.25 11.17
CA GLN A 85 2.79 4.32 10.36
C GLN A 85 4.09 5.00 9.92
N ARG A 86 5.23 4.54 10.45
CA ARG A 86 6.56 5.04 10.09
C ARG A 86 7.08 4.31 8.87
N ILE A 87 7.01 4.93 7.70
CA ILE A 87 7.33 4.28 6.41
C ILE A 87 8.78 3.76 6.36
N ASN A 88 9.73 4.47 6.96
CA ASN A 88 11.13 4.06 7.02
C ASN A 88 11.38 2.82 7.90
N GLU A 89 10.41 2.47 8.76
CA GLU A 89 10.45 1.32 9.67
C GLU A 89 9.50 0.20 9.22
N LEU A 90 8.87 0.35 8.04
CA LEU A 90 7.85 -0.56 7.53
C LEU A 90 8.47 -1.86 6.97
N GLU A 91 9.76 -1.84 6.61
CA GLU A 91 10.44 -3.00 6.08
C GLU A 91 10.74 -4.02 7.21
N ALA A 92 9.96 -5.11 7.24
CA ALA A 92 10.13 -6.16 8.24
C ALA A 92 11.48 -6.91 8.14
N ARG A 93 12.22 -6.77 7.04
CA ARG A 93 13.51 -7.44 6.81
C ARG A 93 14.68 -6.80 7.56
N THR A 94 14.59 -5.50 7.84
CA THR A 94 15.59 -4.72 8.62
C THR A 94 15.34 -4.80 10.12
N ARG A 95 14.30 -5.53 10.55
CA ARG A 95 14.07 -5.90 11.95
C ARG A 95 15.25 -6.77 12.37
N ILE A 96 16.26 -6.13 12.95
CA ILE A 96 17.43 -6.77 13.52
C ILE A 96 16.94 -8.00 14.29
N LYS A 97 17.42 -9.20 13.93
CA LYS A 97 17.48 -10.34 14.84
C LYS A 97 18.38 -9.90 16.01
N LEU A 98 17.85 -9.08 16.91
CA LEU A 98 18.44 -8.88 18.23
C LEU A 98 18.09 -10.16 18.97
N ASN A 99 18.98 -11.14 18.84
CA ASN A 99 19.02 -12.29 19.71
C ASN A 99 19.13 -11.73 21.14
N PHE A 100 18.04 -11.76 21.90
CA PHE A 100 18.10 -11.64 23.34
C PHE A 100 18.55 -13.01 23.86
N ASN A 101 19.85 -13.14 24.12
CA ASN A 101 20.39 -14.14 25.05
C ASN A 101 20.42 -13.52 26.44
#